data_AF-A0A7V9R7A3-F1
#
_entry.id   AF-A0A7V9R7A3-F1
#
_cell.length_a   1.000
_cell.length_b   1.000
_cell.length_c   1.000
_cell.angle_alpha   90.00
_cell.angle_beta   90.00
_cell.angle_gamma   90.00
#
_symmetry.space_group_name_H-M   'P 1'
#
loop_
_entity.id
_entity.type
_entity.pdbx_description
1 polymer ?
#
loop_
_entity_poly.entity_id
_entity_poly.type
_entity_poly.pdbx_seq_one_letter_code
_entity_poly.pdbx_strand_id
1 'polypeptide(L)'
;ADRPSPRLGPTVEDLAEALAAQKRTTTTEPVRAGLDGYRGLYLELTTPEGQDFKACSPDGMLIFEAGPGGERGLEFPATDRYWILDIEGRRVVVSAMTPAGARSESVERVTDVAEAITFVEAAP
;
A
#
# COMPACT_ATOMS: atom_id res chain seq x y z
N ALA A 1 -14.91 -10.01 20.37
CA ALA A 1 -16.00 -10.20 19.39
C ALA A 1 -15.34 -10.21 18.03
N ASP A 2 -15.43 -11.34 17.34
CA ASP A 2 -14.82 -11.59 16.04
C ASP A 2 -15.54 -10.74 14.99
N ARG A 3 -15.03 -9.53 14.74
CA ARG A 3 -15.55 -8.69 13.67
C ARG A 3 -14.84 -9.18 12.40
N PRO A 4 -15.57 -9.68 11.39
CA PRO A 4 -14.93 -10.10 10.16
C PRO A 4 -14.11 -8.93 9.60
N SER A 5 -12.85 -9.21 9.25
CA SER A 5 -11.97 -8.23 8.62
C SER A 5 -12.69 -7.59 7.43
N PRO A 6 -12.66 -6.26 7.27
CA PRO A 6 -13.23 -5.61 6.10
C PRO A 6 -12.67 -6.26 4.84
N ARG A 7 -13.55 -6.71 3.93
CA ARG A 7 -13.10 -7.27 2.66
C ARG A 7 -12.55 -6.13 1.81
N LEU A 8 -11.35 -6.31 1.26
CA LEU A 8 -10.67 -5.34 0.39
C LEU A 8 -11.37 -5.11 -0.97
N GLY A 9 -12.50 -5.78 -1.21
CA GLY A 9 -13.15 -5.91 -2.53
C GLY A 9 -12.25 -6.51 -3.62
N PRO A 10 -12.80 -6.82 -4.80
CA PRO A 10 -12.03 -7.40 -5.90
C PRO A 10 -11.30 -6.38 -6.78
N THR A 11 -11.66 -5.08 -6.76
CA THR A 11 -11.18 -4.10 -7.74
C THR A 11 -10.04 -3.21 -7.22
N VAL A 12 -9.38 -2.49 -8.13
CA VAL A 12 -8.39 -1.45 -7.78
C VAL A 12 -9.03 -0.38 -6.88
N GLU A 13 -10.23 0.05 -7.25
CA GLU A 13 -11.01 1.07 -6.55
C GLU A 13 -11.37 0.64 -5.14
N ASP A 14 -11.82 -0.61 -4.95
CA ASP A 14 -12.20 -1.10 -3.62
C ASP A 14 -11.04 -1.04 -2.62
N LEU A 15 -9.81 -1.39 -3.05
CA LEU A 15 -8.63 -1.31 -2.17
C LEU A 15 -8.23 0.14 -1.93
N ALA A 16 -8.26 0.99 -2.95
CA ALA A 16 -7.93 2.40 -2.80
C ALA A 16 -8.90 3.10 -1.83
N GLU A 17 -10.19 2.84 -1.94
CA GLU A 17 -11.22 3.34 -1.02
C GLU A 17 -11.03 2.81 0.41
N ALA A 18 -10.71 1.52 0.55
CA ALA A 18 -10.43 0.93 1.86
C ALA A 18 -9.20 1.56 2.54
N LEU A 19 -8.13 1.83 1.78
CA LEU A 19 -6.93 2.52 2.27
C LEU A 19 -7.20 4.00 2.58
N ALA A 20 -8.02 4.67 1.78
CA ALA A 20 -8.45 6.04 2.05
C ALA A 20 -9.31 6.14 3.33
N ALA A 21 -10.13 5.12 3.59
CA ALA A 21 -10.96 5.02 4.80
C ALA A 21 -10.22 4.43 6.01
N GLN A 22 -8.94 4.06 5.86
CA GLN A 22 -8.21 3.38 6.92
C GLN A 22 -8.08 4.28 8.15
N LYS A 23 -8.43 3.72 9.31
CA LYS A 23 -8.38 4.46 10.57
C LYS A 23 -6.97 4.47 11.10
N ARG A 24 -6.63 5.51 11.87
CA ARG A 24 -5.30 5.70 12.49
C ARG A 24 -4.17 5.93 11.49
N THR A 25 -4.53 6.24 10.25
CA THR A 25 -3.62 6.62 9.17
C THR A 25 -4.12 7.92 8.53
N THR A 26 -3.24 8.63 7.84
CA THR A 26 -3.61 9.73 6.95
C THR A 26 -3.31 9.31 5.53
N THR A 27 -4.31 9.41 4.66
CA THR A 27 -4.20 8.94 3.27
C THR A 27 -4.47 10.10 2.31
N THR A 28 -3.67 10.23 1.25
CA THR A 28 -3.96 11.18 0.17
C THR A 28 -5.19 10.73 -0.62
N GLU A 29 -5.86 11.66 -1.31
CA GLU A 29 -6.90 11.27 -2.26
C GLU A 29 -6.31 10.37 -3.36
N PRO A 30 -6.94 9.22 -3.69
CA PRO A 30 -6.47 8.38 -4.77
C PRO A 30 -6.50 9.11 -6.12
N VAL A 31 -5.39 9.07 -6.85
CA VAL A 31 -5.27 9.67 -8.18
C VAL A 31 -4.95 8.61 -9.22
N ARG A 32 -5.32 8.87 -10.48
CA ARG A 32 -4.98 7.96 -11.59
C ARG A 32 -3.48 7.93 -11.79
N ALA A 33 -2.92 6.73 -11.80
CA ALA A 33 -1.51 6.47 -12.09
C ALA A 33 -1.38 5.16 -12.85
N GLY A 34 -0.20 4.90 -13.41
CA GLY A 34 0.07 3.63 -14.06
C GLY A 34 1.55 3.31 -14.04
N LEU A 35 1.86 2.02 -14.02
CA LEU A 35 3.22 1.51 -14.13
C LEU A 35 3.27 0.57 -15.34
N ASP A 36 4.33 0.68 -16.13
CA ASP A 36 4.56 -0.17 -17.31
C ASP A 36 3.35 -0.25 -18.27
N GLY A 37 2.62 0.86 -18.44
CA GLY A 37 1.44 0.94 -19.30
C GLY A 37 0.14 0.38 -18.70
N TYR A 38 0.18 -0.28 -17.53
CA TYR A 38 -1.01 -0.73 -16.81
C TYR A 38 -1.64 0.41 -16.03
N ARG A 39 -2.98 0.48 -16.05
CA ARG A 39 -3.75 1.52 -15.36
C ARG A 39 -4.00 1.13 -13.91
N GLY A 40 -4.08 2.15 -13.06
CA GLY A 40 -4.36 1.97 -11.65
C GLY A 40 -4.60 3.28 -10.91
N LEU A 41 -4.49 3.17 -9.59
CA LEU A 41 -4.57 4.29 -8.66
C LEU A 41 -3.30 4.40 -7.83
N TYR A 42 -2.92 5.63 -7.53
CA TYR A 42 -1.86 5.98 -6.62
C TYR A 42 -2.42 6.68 -5.39
N LEU A 43 -1.89 6.34 -4.21
CA LEU A 43 -2.11 7.06 -2.97
C LEU A 43 -0.91 6.89 -2.03
N GLU A 44 -0.72 7.86 -1.14
CA GLU A 44 0.17 7.72 0.01
C GLU A 44 -0.64 7.48 1.27
N LEU A 45 -0.22 6.51 2.08
CA LEU A 45 -0.76 6.24 3.42
C LEU A 45 0.35 6.46 4.44
N THR A 46 0.11 7.37 5.38
CA THR A 46 1.06 7.74 6.43
C THR A 46 0.55 7.29 7.79
N THR A 47 1.39 6.57 8.53
CA THR A 47 1.18 6.28 9.95
C THR A 47 1.80 7.39 10.81
N PRO A 48 1.09 7.91 11.83
CA PRO A 48 1.61 9.02 12.63
C PRO A 48 2.73 8.57 13.57
N GLU A 49 3.67 9.47 13.89
CA GLU A 49 4.83 9.19 14.75
C GLU A 49 4.46 8.72 16.18
N GLY A 50 3.29 9.12 16.68
CA GLY A 50 2.79 8.73 18.01
C GLY A 50 1.97 7.43 18.04
N GLN A 51 1.91 6.66 16.95
CA GLN A 51 1.17 5.41 16.90
C GLN A 51 1.82 4.34 17.80
N ASP A 52 1.06 3.77 18.72
CA ASP A 52 1.47 2.56 19.46
C ASP A 52 1.14 1.33 18.62
N PHE A 53 2.13 0.82 17.90
CA PHE A 53 1.98 -0.37 17.05
C PHE A 53 1.78 -1.64 17.87
N LYS A 54 2.36 -1.72 19.07
CA LYS A 54 2.24 -2.89 19.95
C LYS A 54 0.87 -2.99 20.61
N ALA A 55 0.19 -1.87 20.78
CA ALA A 55 -1.22 -1.85 21.20
C ALA A 55 -2.17 -2.38 20.12
N CYS A 56 -1.75 -2.45 18.85
CA CYS A 56 -2.54 -3.07 17.77
C CYS A 56 -2.38 -4.60 17.77
N SER A 57 -1.14 -5.09 17.79
CA SER A 57 -0.77 -6.51 17.84
C SER A 57 0.69 -6.63 18.28
N PRO A 58 1.15 -7.77 18.82
CA PRO A 58 2.57 -8.05 19.00
C PRO A 58 3.41 -7.85 17.72
N ASP A 59 2.81 -8.09 16.55
CA ASP A 59 3.44 -7.99 15.23
C ASP A 59 3.20 -6.62 14.54
N GLY A 60 2.70 -5.63 15.29
CA GLY A 60 2.45 -4.27 14.79
C GLY A 60 1.03 -4.01 14.30
N MET A 61 0.87 -3.12 13.33
CA MET A 61 -0.41 -2.74 12.77
C MET A 61 -0.61 -3.36 11.37
N LEU A 62 -1.58 -4.26 11.25
CA LEU A 62 -1.99 -4.82 9.97
C LEU A 62 -2.80 -3.78 9.17
N ILE A 63 -2.36 -3.47 7.96
CA ILE A 63 -3.05 -2.56 7.02
C ILE A 63 -4.05 -3.35 6.17
N PHE A 64 -3.60 -4.41 5.51
CA PHE A 64 -4.46 -5.29 4.73
C PHE A 64 -3.89 -6.72 4.65
N GLU A 65 -4.74 -7.67 4.28
CA GLU A 65 -4.39 -9.07 4.00
C GLU A 65 -5.07 -9.51 2.71
N ALA A 66 -4.29 -10.00 1.74
CA ALA A 66 -4.75 -10.45 0.43
C ALA A 66 -4.40 -11.93 0.17
N GLY A 67 -4.52 -12.78 1.19
CA GLY A 67 -4.13 -14.20 1.15
C GLY A 67 -2.65 -14.43 1.48
N PRO A 68 -2.14 -15.67 1.35
CA PRO A 68 -0.78 -16.02 1.78
C PRO A 68 0.30 -15.19 1.08
N GLY A 69 1.10 -14.44 1.87
CA GLY A 69 2.17 -13.58 1.35
C GLY A 69 1.66 -12.26 0.76
N GLY A 70 0.36 -11.99 0.86
CA GLY A 70 -0.30 -10.76 0.44
C GLY A 70 -0.64 -9.82 1.59
N GLU A 71 -0.07 -10.05 2.78
CA GLU A 71 -0.24 -9.17 3.93
C GLU A 71 0.68 -7.94 3.89
N ARG A 72 0.17 -6.83 4.43
CA ARG A 72 0.93 -5.61 4.67
C ARG A 72 0.77 -5.17 6.11
N GLY A 73 1.85 -5.28 6.88
CA GLY A 73 1.96 -4.79 8.25
C GLY A 73 2.97 -3.65 8.38
N LEU A 74 2.79 -2.80 9.40
CA LEU A 74 3.73 -1.75 9.78
C LEU A 74 4.06 -1.87 11.27
N GLU A 75 5.34 -1.74 11.61
CA GLU A 75 5.84 -1.83 12.99
C GLU A 75 6.39 -0.50 13.52
N PHE A 76 6.45 0.52 12.67
CA PHE A 76 6.98 1.84 12.97
C PHE A 76 6.33 2.92 12.09
N PRO A 77 6.44 4.21 12.49
CA PRO A 77 5.92 5.31 11.69
C PRO A 77 6.56 5.37 10.31
N ALA A 78 5.74 5.39 9.27
CA ALA A 78 6.16 5.32 7.89
C ALA A 78 5.12 5.92 6.94
N THR A 79 5.57 6.26 5.75
CA THR A 79 4.70 6.55 4.60
C THR A 79 4.87 5.44 3.58
N ASP A 80 3.77 4.78 3.27
CA ASP A 80 3.66 3.85 2.15
C ASP A 80 3.09 4.57 0.93
N ARG A 81 3.74 4.41 -0.21
CA ARG A 81 3.28 4.81 -1.53
C ARG A 81 2.75 3.59 -2.23
N TYR A 82 1.48 3.59 -2.59
CA TYR A 82 0.84 2.46 -3.25
C TYR A 82 0.51 2.80 -4.69
N TRP A 83 0.95 1.95 -5.62
CA TRP A 83 0.37 1.86 -6.96
C TRP A 83 -0.46 0.58 -7.01
N ILE A 84 -1.77 0.74 -7.14
CA ILE A 84 -2.74 -0.35 -7.18
C ILE A 84 -3.18 -0.48 -8.64
N LEU A 85 -2.71 -1.53 -9.30
CA LEU A 85 -2.82 -1.72 -10.74
C LEU A 85 -3.80 -2.85 -11.06
N ASP A 86 -4.49 -2.71 -12.19
CA ASP A 86 -5.17 -3.83 -12.85
C ASP A 86 -4.27 -4.36 -13.97
N ILE A 87 -3.73 -5.56 -13.75
CA ILE A 87 -2.90 -6.29 -14.71
C ILE A 87 -3.71 -7.50 -15.18
N GLU A 88 -4.39 -7.33 -16.31
CA GLU A 88 -5.16 -8.39 -16.98
C GLU A 88 -6.25 -9.02 -16.09
N GLY A 89 -6.97 -8.19 -15.33
CA GLY A 89 -8.01 -8.63 -14.40
C GLY A 89 -7.49 -9.07 -13.04
N ARG A 90 -6.18 -8.91 -12.77
CA ARG A 90 -5.56 -9.18 -11.48
C ARG A 90 -5.11 -7.89 -10.83
N ARG A 91 -5.55 -7.65 -9.59
CA ARG A 91 -5.07 -6.54 -8.78
C ARG A 91 -3.64 -6.81 -8.32
N VAL A 92 -2.72 -5.94 -8.69
CA VAL A 92 -1.31 -5.95 -8.26
C VAL A 92 -1.03 -4.68 -7.48
N VAL A 93 -0.35 -4.81 -6.34
CA VAL A 93 0.04 -3.69 -5.50
C VAL A 93 1.55 -3.57 -5.52
N VAL A 94 2.05 -2.47 -6.05
CA VAL A 94 3.45 -2.04 -5.87
C VAL A 94 3.47 -1.07 -4.70
N SER A 95 4.37 -1.29 -3.75
CA SER A 95 4.54 -0.38 -2.61
C SER A 95 5.99 0.08 -2.47
N ALA A 96 6.17 1.37 -2.19
CA ALA A 96 7.45 1.94 -1.77
C ALA A 96 7.27 2.60 -0.40
N MET A 97 8.07 2.17 0.56
CA MET A 97 7.95 2.60 1.96
C MET A 97 9.16 3.41 2.38
N THR A 98 8.92 4.48 3.12
CA THR A 98 9.96 5.21 3.83
C THR A 98 9.57 5.45 5.29
N PRO A 99 10.50 5.29 6.24
CA PRO A 99 10.27 5.68 7.63
C PRO A 99 9.92 7.17 7.75
N ALA A 100 9.20 7.53 8.82
CA ALA A 100 8.99 8.93 9.17
C ALA A 100 10.33 9.67 9.30
N GLY A 101 10.38 10.91 8.81
CA GLY A 101 11.60 11.73 8.80
C GLY A 101 12.64 11.35 7.73
N ALA A 102 12.32 10.44 6.81
CA ALA A 102 13.19 10.16 5.66
C ALA A 102 13.48 11.44 4.85
N ARG A 103 14.71 11.57 4.36
CA ARG A 103 15.14 12.69 3.50
C ARG A 103 14.43 12.60 2.15
N SER A 104 14.14 13.75 1.53
CA SER A 104 13.49 13.82 0.21
C SER A 104 14.22 12.98 -0.84
N GLU A 105 15.55 13.03 -0.87
CA GLU A 105 16.37 12.22 -1.79
C GLU A 105 16.14 10.70 -1.63
N SER A 106 15.93 10.22 -0.39
CA SER A 106 15.62 8.81 -0.16
C SER A 106 14.21 8.47 -0.64
N VAL A 107 13.26 9.37 -0.42
CA VAL A 107 11.88 9.25 -0.90
C VAL A 107 11.83 9.20 -2.43
N GLU A 108 12.51 10.13 -3.09
CA GLU A 108 12.65 10.19 -4.55
C GLU A 108 13.24 8.88 -5.08
N ARG A 109 14.37 8.42 -4.53
CA ARG A 109 15.04 7.22 -5.01
C ARG A 109 14.18 5.95 -4.92
N VAL A 110 13.45 5.73 -3.81
CA VAL A 110 12.59 4.54 -3.71
C VAL A 110 11.37 4.64 -4.61
N THR A 111 10.89 5.87 -4.86
CA THR A 111 9.79 6.13 -5.79
C THR A 111 10.25 5.85 -7.22
N ASP A 112 11.41 6.34 -7.64
CA ASP A 112 12.00 6.08 -8.96
C ASP A 112 12.16 4.56 -9.21
N VAL A 113 12.60 3.81 -8.21
CA VAL A 113 12.73 2.35 -8.30
C VAL A 113 11.36 1.67 -8.51
N ALA A 114 10.34 2.11 -7.79
CA ALA A 114 8.99 1.57 -7.96
C ALA A 114 8.39 1.94 -9.33
N GLU A 115 8.62 3.16 -9.79
CA GLU A 115 8.11 3.64 -11.09
C GLU A 115 8.83 3.00 -12.29
N ALA A 116 10.05 2.52 -12.09
CA ALA A 116 10.83 1.81 -13.12
C ALA A 116 10.50 0.31 -13.24
N ILE A 117 9.51 -0.21 -12.50
CA ILE A 117 9.12 -1.62 -12.59
C ILE A 117 8.59 -1.95 -13.99
N THR A 118 8.95 -3.14 -14.48
CA THR A 118 8.40 -3.76 -15.68
C THR A 118 7.76 -5.09 -15.30
N PHE A 119 6.57 -5.36 -15.82
CA PHE A 119 5.88 -6.64 -15.66
C PHE A 119 6.22 -7.54 -16.85
N VAL A 120 6.76 -8.72 -16.56
CA VAL A 120 7.06 -9.74 -17.56
C VAL A 120 6.11 -10.90 -17.39
N GLU A 121 5.66 -11.49 -18.50
CA GLU A 121 4.99 -12.78 -18.44
C GLU A 121 5.96 -13.82 -17.88
N ALA A 122 5.45 -14.69 -17.00
CA ALA A 122 6.22 -15.83 -16.56
C ALA A 122 6.52 -16.71 -17.78
N ALA A 123 7.79 -17.05 -17.98
CA ALA A 123 8.17 -18.03 -19.00
C ALA A 123 7.40 -19.34 -18.74
N PRO A 124 6.90 -20.00 -19.80
CA PRO A 124 6.10 -21.22 -19.69
C PRO A 124 6.87 -22.39 -19.05
#